data_AF-A0A164WLA2-F1
#
_entry.id   AF-A0A164WLA2-F1
#
_cell.length_a   1.000
_cell.length_b   1.000
_cell.length_c   1.000
_cell.angle_alpha   90.00
_cell.angle_beta   90.00
_cell.angle_gamma   90.00
#
_symmetry.space_group_name_H-M   'P 1'
#
loop_
_entity.id
_entity.type
_entity.pdbx_description
1 polymer ?
#
loop_
_entity_poly.entity_id
_entity_poly.type
_entity_poly.pdbx_seq_one_letter_code
_entity_poly.pdbx_strand_id
1 'polypeptide(L)'
;MFDLPKPSPISHRDAPTAFASLAVLSERELEKYFPLSSHTDVENPIIKQLSRGVFVSKFYKPVAMKKNPVPGVFPDEFKIVRKFPEDPLLSLPSVPTSDIPPFEPGVRLTLDRWEVIRKDLEKVGFLLPEEIRLVGHILKSNEMGIAWNDEEKGQFREDYFEPVRFPTVPHVPWVEKNMRIPPGLYDKLVAELQRKIDMGVLEPSNSSYRSRWFVVPKKDG
;
A
#
# COMPACT_ATOMS: atom_id res chain seq x y z
N MET A 1 14.64 -41.04 -2.15
CA MET A 1 13.91 -40.73 -3.40
C MET A 1 12.48 -40.45 -2.97
N PHE A 2 12.11 -39.18 -2.81
CA PHE A 2 10.78 -38.80 -2.36
C PHE A 2 10.20 -37.85 -3.41
N ASP A 3 9.33 -38.40 -4.25
CA ASP A 3 8.56 -37.68 -5.25
C ASP A 3 7.52 -36.80 -4.55
N LEU A 4 7.66 -35.49 -4.71
CA LEU A 4 6.64 -34.53 -4.29
C LEU A 4 5.47 -34.58 -5.29
N PRO A 5 4.21 -34.55 -4.83
CA PRO A 5 3.05 -34.50 -5.71
C PRO A 5 3.03 -33.19 -6.51
N LYS A 6 2.77 -33.30 -7.81
CA LYS A 6 2.64 -32.14 -8.71
C LYS A 6 1.47 -31.25 -8.24
N PRO A 7 1.64 -29.92 -8.19
CA PRO A 7 0.56 -29.01 -7.88
C PRO A 7 -0.53 -29.10 -8.97
N SER A 8 -1.79 -29.05 -8.56
CA SER A 8 -2.96 -28.98 -9.42
C SER A 8 -2.90 -27.74 -10.32
N PRO A 9 -3.46 -27.81 -11.55
CA PRO A 9 -3.42 -26.68 -12.47
C PRO A 9 -4.17 -25.49 -11.87
N ILE A 10 -3.44 -24.37 -11.75
CA ILE A 10 -3.97 -23.06 -11.37
C ILE A 10 -5.09 -22.72 -12.35
N SER A 11 -6.31 -22.46 -11.85
CA SER A 11 -7.36 -21.91 -12.70
C SER A 11 -6.86 -20.55 -13.20
N HIS A 12 -6.73 -20.42 -14.52
CA HIS A 12 -6.37 -19.17 -15.16
C HIS A 12 -7.47 -18.16 -14.81
N ARG A 13 -7.24 -17.34 -13.78
CA ARG A 13 -7.90 -16.04 -13.69
C ARG A 13 -7.29 -15.20 -14.79
N ASP A 14 -8.13 -14.68 -15.67
CA ASP A 14 -7.69 -13.80 -16.76
C ASP A 14 -6.78 -12.71 -16.21
N ALA A 15 -5.65 -12.49 -16.89
CA ALA A 15 -4.72 -11.43 -16.51
C ALA A 15 -5.49 -10.10 -16.49
N PRO A 16 -5.31 -9.25 -15.45
CA PRO A 16 -5.95 -7.95 -15.42
C PRO A 16 -5.53 -7.18 -16.68
N THR A 17 -6.52 -6.66 -17.41
CA THR A 17 -6.37 -5.90 -18.66
C THR A 17 -5.55 -4.60 -18.48
N ALA A 18 -5.13 -4.29 -17.26
CA ALA A 18 -4.37 -3.11 -16.85
C ALA A 18 -3.05 -2.88 -17.63
N PHE A 19 -2.38 -3.94 -18.09
CA PHE A 19 -1.16 -3.78 -18.89
C PHE A 19 -1.42 -3.42 -20.36
N ALA A 20 -2.60 -3.73 -20.90
CA ALA A 20 -2.94 -3.42 -22.29
C ALA A 20 -3.25 -1.93 -22.50
N SER A 21 -3.56 -1.18 -21.43
CA SER A 21 -3.91 0.24 -21.47
C SER A 21 -2.82 1.19 -20.97
N LEU A 22 -1.57 0.72 -20.82
CA LEU A 22 -0.44 1.60 -20.55
C LEU A 22 -0.16 2.47 -21.79
N ALA A 23 -0.81 3.63 -21.88
CA ALA A 23 -0.45 4.65 -22.85
C ALA A 23 0.98 5.11 -22.54
N VAL A 24 1.92 4.69 -23.36
CA VAL A 24 3.29 5.19 -23.34
C VAL A 24 3.28 6.51 -24.10
N LEU A 25 3.37 7.62 -23.39
CA LEU A 25 3.55 8.92 -24.04
C LEU A 25 4.90 8.93 -24.77
N SER A 26 4.90 9.47 -25.98
CA SER A 26 6.12 9.66 -26.76
C SER A 26 7.00 10.76 -26.15
N GLU A 27 8.30 10.72 -26.45
CA GLU A 27 9.27 11.70 -25.95
C GLU A 27 8.86 13.14 -26.27
N ARG A 28 8.29 13.37 -27.46
CA ARG A 28 7.78 14.68 -27.91
C ARG A 28 6.54 15.15 -27.13
N GLU A 29 5.66 14.24 -26.71
CA GLU A 29 4.49 14.60 -25.90
C GLU A 29 4.92 14.96 -24.48
N LEU A 30 5.96 14.29 -23.97
CA LEU A 30 6.52 14.51 -22.64
C LEU A 30 7.42 15.75 -22.57
N GLU A 31 8.09 16.17 -23.65
CA GLU A 31 8.93 17.37 -23.71
C GLU A 31 8.19 18.65 -23.26
N LYS A 32 6.88 18.74 -23.53
CA LYS A 32 6.03 19.85 -23.09
C LYS A 32 5.90 19.93 -21.56
N TYR A 33 5.98 18.78 -20.91
CA TYR A 33 5.81 18.63 -19.47
C TYR A 33 7.14 18.53 -18.75
N PHE A 34 8.19 17.95 -19.36
CA PHE A 34 9.51 17.73 -18.80
C PHE A 34 10.57 18.33 -19.72
N PRO A 35 10.95 19.61 -19.55
CA PRO A 35 12.00 20.20 -20.35
C PRO A 35 13.31 19.44 -20.06
N LEU A 36 13.75 18.61 -21.01
CA LEU A 36 15.03 17.91 -20.98
C LEU A 36 16.15 18.94 -21.16
N SER A 37 16.51 19.68 -20.11
CA SER A 37 17.77 20.41 -20.11
C SER A 37 18.90 19.39 -20.02
N SER A 38 19.61 19.14 -21.11
CA SER A 38 20.85 18.37 -21.10
C SER A 38 21.96 19.19 -20.43
N HIS A 39 21.94 19.30 -19.10
CA HIS A 39 23.13 19.67 -18.34
C HIS A 39 24.04 18.43 -18.22
N THR A 40 24.56 17.96 -19.36
CA THR A 40 25.76 17.14 -19.38
C THR A 40 26.95 18.08 -19.41
N ASP A 41 27.41 18.50 -18.23
CA ASP A 41 28.77 18.96 -18.07
C ASP A 41 29.67 17.72 -18.22
N VAL A 42 30.11 17.51 -19.46
CA VAL A 42 31.19 16.60 -19.81
C VAL A 42 32.45 17.22 -19.22
N GLU A 43 33.09 16.49 -18.29
CA GLU A 43 34.34 16.78 -17.57
C GLU A 43 34.18 17.14 -16.08
N ASN A 44 34.08 16.10 -15.24
CA ASN A 44 34.33 16.24 -13.81
C ASN A 44 35.53 15.35 -13.41
N PRO A 45 36.75 15.89 -13.25
CA PRO A 45 37.99 15.11 -13.12
C PRO A 45 38.18 14.42 -11.75
N ILE A 46 37.18 14.42 -10.88
CA ILE A 46 37.29 13.92 -9.49
C ILE A 46 37.28 12.38 -9.39
N ILE A 47 36.95 11.67 -10.47
CA ILE A 47 36.95 10.19 -10.49
C ILE A 47 38.34 9.66 -10.85
N LYS A 48 39.38 10.00 -10.06
CA LYS A 48 40.63 9.26 -10.06
C LYS A 48 41.11 9.04 -8.63
N GLN A 49 41.33 7.74 -8.33
CA GLN A 49 41.88 7.12 -7.11
C GLN A 49 40.88 6.85 -5.98
N LEU A 50 40.28 5.66 -6.02
CA LEU A 50 39.74 4.98 -4.83
C LEU A 50 40.80 3.99 -4.32
N SER A 51 41.53 4.37 -3.27
CA SER A 51 42.36 3.46 -2.48
C SER A 51 41.50 2.59 -1.57
N ARG A 52 41.91 1.32 -1.37
CA ARG A 52 41.25 0.35 -0.49
C ARG A 52 41.38 0.79 0.97
N GLY A 53 40.29 1.29 1.54
CA GLY A 53 40.11 1.50 2.98
C GLY A 53 38.62 1.65 3.28
N VAL A 54 38.11 0.91 4.27
CA VAL A 54 36.71 1.05 4.73
C VAL A 54 36.61 2.34 5.53
N PHE A 55 36.33 3.44 4.84
CA PHE A 55 35.93 4.69 5.48
C PHE A 55 34.41 4.69 5.60
N VAL A 56 33.88 4.58 6.82
CA VAL A 56 32.49 4.94 7.12
C VAL A 56 32.40 6.46 7.11
N SER A 57 32.41 7.01 5.91
CA SER A 57 32.27 8.43 5.72
C SER A 57 30.80 8.81 5.71
N LYS A 58 30.42 9.74 6.58
CA LYS A 58 29.14 10.46 6.53
C LYS A 58 29.09 11.34 5.27
N PHE A 59 28.99 10.74 4.09
CA PHE A 59 28.79 11.49 2.86
C PHE A 59 27.33 11.37 2.46
N TYR A 60 26.52 12.30 2.95
CA TYR A 60 25.35 12.69 2.19
C TYR A 60 25.83 13.07 0.79
N LYS A 61 25.07 12.65 -0.23
CA LYS A 61 25.40 12.98 -1.61
C LYS A 61 25.51 14.51 -1.73
N PRO A 62 26.64 15.08 -2.20
CA PRO A 62 26.79 16.52 -2.33
C PRO A 62 25.64 17.10 -3.15
N VAL A 63 25.17 18.30 -2.80
CA VAL A 63 24.00 18.92 -3.44
C VAL A 63 24.14 18.96 -4.96
N ALA A 64 25.34 19.26 -5.46
CA ALA A 64 25.66 19.27 -6.90
C ALA A 64 25.52 17.90 -7.60
N MET A 65 25.63 16.78 -6.86
CA MET A 65 25.45 15.43 -7.39
C MET A 65 24.04 14.88 -7.16
N LYS A 66 23.16 15.65 -6.50
CA LYS A 66 21.77 15.25 -6.27
C LYS A 66 21.04 15.29 -7.61
N LYS A 67 20.48 14.14 -8.02
CA LYS A 67 19.58 14.09 -9.16
C LYS A 67 18.26 14.72 -8.69
N ASN A 68 18.01 15.95 -9.10
CA ASN A 68 16.75 16.62 -8.82
C ASN A 68 15.72 16.16 -9.86
N PRO A 69 14.46 15.87 -9.46
CA PRO A 69 13.41 15.66 -10.42
C PRO A 69 13.26 16.90 -11.28
N VAL A 70 13.07 16.72 -12.59
CA VAL A 70 12.79 17.83 -13.51
C VAL A 70 11.41 18.39 -13.13
N PRO A 71 11.31 19.68 -12.76
CA PRO A 71 10.03 20.28 -12.45
C PRO A 71 9.20 20.29 -13.73
N GLY A 72 8.17 19.45 -13.74
CA GLY A 72 7.28 19.30 -14.87
C GLY A 72 5.82 19.42 -14.47
N VAL A 73 4.98 19.89 -15.40
CA VAL A 73 3.54 19.90 -15.19
C VAL A 73 3.04 18.46 -15.28
N PHE A 74 2.38 17.97 -14.24
CA PHE A 74 1.83 16.62 -14.26
C PHE A 74 0.66 16.56 -15.25
N PRO A 75 0.66 15.66 -16.25
CA PRO A 75 -0.39 15.67 -17.26
C PRO A 75 -1.76 15.33 -16.65
N ASP A 76 -2.80 16.08 -17.04
CA ASP A 76 -4.14 15.95 -16.46
C ASP A 76 -4.75 14.55 -16.65
N GLU A 77 -4.36 13.83 -17.69
CA GLU A 77 -4.83 12.47 -17.98
C GLU A 77 -4.38 11.41 -16.96
N PHE A 78 -3.33 11.66 -16.18
CA PHE A 78 -2.88 10.78 -15.11
C PHE A 78 -3.40 11.22 -13.74
N LYS A 79 -4.15 12.33 -13.69
CA LYS A 79 -4.68 12.85 -12.44
C LYS A 79 -5.73 11.91 -11.90
N ILE A 80 -5.57 11.51 -10.64
CA ILE A 80 -6.55 10.69 -9.95
C ILE A 80 -7.79 11.56 -9.71
N VAL A 81 -8.88 11.24 -10.39
CA VAL A 81 -10.18 11.90 -10.21
C VAL A 81 -11.04 11.04 -9.31
N ARG A 82 -11.42 11.60 -8.15
CA ARG A 82 -12.40 10.97 -7.27
C ARG A 82 -13.80 11.20 -7.84
N LYS A 83 -14.53 10.11 -8.05
CA LYS A 83 -15.93 10.13 -8.47
C LYS A 83 -16.83 9.72 -7.29
N PHE A 84 -18.05 10.26 -7.27
CA PHE A 84 -19.10 9.88 -6.34
C PHE A 84 -20.28 9.39 -7.18
N PRO A 85 -20.30 8.11 -7.59
CA PRO A 85 -21.39 7.58 -8.41
C PRO A 85 -22.73 7.64 -7.69
N GLU A 86 -22.71 7.52 -6.36
CA GLU A 86 -23.87 7.59 -5.48
C GLU A 86 -23.52 8.50 -4.29
N ASP A 87 -24.52 9.13 -3.67
CA ASP A 87 -24.32 9.89 -2.44
C ASP A 87 -24.01 8.92 -1.29
N PRO A 88 -22.79 8.99 -0.70
CA PRO A 88 -22.36 8.05 0.35
C PRO A 88 -23.17 8.16 1.64
N LEU A 89 -23.95 9.24 1.82
CA LEU A 89 -24.78 9.43 3.01
C LEU A 89 -26.10 8.67 2.94
N LEU A 90 -26.55 8.27 1.74
CA LEU A 90 -27.83 7.58 1.55
C LEU A 90 -27.84 6.17 2.16
N SER A 91 -26.68 5.53 2.27
CA SER A 91 -26.54 4.17 2.82
C SER A 91 -26.30 4.14 4.33
N LEU A 92 -26.25 5.31 5.00
CA LEU A 92 -25.97 5.36 6.43
C LEU A 92 -27.15 4.77 7.23
N PRO A 93 -26.88 3.87 8.19
CA PRO A 93 -27.92 3.34 9.06
C PRO A 93 -28.48 4.46 9.95
N SER A 94 -29.80 4.49 10.10
CA SER A 94 -30.45 5.42 11.03
C SER A 94 -30.04 5.11 12.47
N VAL A 95 -29.73 6.15 13.24
CA VAL A 95 -29.38 6.02 14.66
C VAL A 95 -30.66 6.09 15.49
N PRO A 96 -30.95 5.10 16.35
CA PRO A 96 -32.14 5.15 17.21
C PRO A 96 -32.01 6.27 18.25
N THR A 97 -33.04 7.09 18.40
CA THR A 97 -33.08 8.24 19.34
C THR A 97 -33.73 7.89 20.67
N SER A 98 -34.49 6.79 20.74
CA SER A 98 -35.16 6.29 21.94
C SER A 98 -35.18 4.76 21.92
N ASP A 99 -35.19 4.14 23.11
CA ASP A 99 -35.25 2.68 23.33
C ASP A 99 -34.14 1.88 22.63
N ILE A 100 -32.89 2.12 23.05
CA ILE A 100 -31.73 1.39 22.53
C ILE A 100 -31.78 -0.06 23.03
N PRO A 101 -31.80 -1.06 22.13
CA PRO A 101 -31.86 -2.46 22.53
C PRO A 101 -30.58 -2.88 23.26
N PRO A 102 -30.64 -3.94 24.09
CA PRO A 102 -29.45 -4.56 24.65
C PRO A 102 -28.46 -4.95 23.55
N PHE A 103 -27.17 -4.94 23.89
CA PHE A 103 -26.13 -5.32 22.93
C PHE A 103 -26.28 -6.78 22.52
N GLU A 104 -26.23 -7.02 21.22
CA GLU A 104 -26.25 -8.35 20.61
C GLU A 104 -25.01 -8.48 19.72
N PRO A 105 -24.21 -9.55 19.85
CA PRO A 105 -23.03 -9.76 19.02
C PRO A 105 -23.34 -9.74 17.52
N GLY A 106 -22.43 -9.14 16.75
CA GLY A 106 -22.47 -9.11 15.29
C GLY A 106 -21.57 -10.20 14.66
N VAL A 107 -21.39 -10.11 13.35
CA VAL A 107 -20.49 -11.00 12.59
C VAL A 107 -19.03 -10.72 12.93
N ARG A 108 -18.65 -9.43 12.98
CA ARG A 108 -17.29 -8.97 13.28
C ARG A 108 -17.19 -8.43 14.69
N LEU A 109 -18.22 -7.74 15.19
CA LEU A 109 -18.22 -7.23 16.55
C LEU A 109 -18.69 -8.31 17.53
N THR A 110 -17.77 -9.17 17.96
CA THR A 110 -18.04 -10.22 18.95
C THR A 110 -18.24 -9.65 20.35
N LEU A 111 -18.82 -10.44 21.25
CA LEU A 111 -19.02 -10.05 22.64
C LEU A 111 -17.69 -9.70 23.33
N ASP A 112 -16.65 -10.51 23.13
CA ASP A 112 -15.33 -10.29 23.73
C ASP A 112 -14.72 -8.96 23.28
N ARG A 113 -14.83 -8.63 21.99
CA ARG A 113 -14.36 -7.35 21.42
C ARG A 113 -15.13 -6.18 22.04
N TRP A 114 -16.45 -6.33 22.18
CA TRP A 114 -17.29 -5.30 22.76
C TRP A 114 -17.03 -5.09 24.25
N GLU A 115 -16.82 -6.14 25.05
CA GLU A 115 -16.52 -6.00 26.49
C GLU A 115 -15.21 -5.24 26.72
N VAL A 116 -14.19 -5.44 25.88
CA VAL A 116 -12.94 -4.65 25.95
C VAL A 116 -13.23 -3.18 25.69
N ILE A 117 -13.96 -2.86 24.61
CA ILE A 117 -14.33 -1.47 24.27
C ILE A 117 -15.15 -0.85 25.40
N ARG A 118 -16.18 -1.55 25.87
CA ARG A 118 -17.07 -1.08 26.94
C ARG A 118 -16.27 -0.74 28.19
N LYS A 119 -15.38 -1.63 28.63
CA LYS A 119 -14.55 -1.43 29.81
C LYS A 119 -13.65 -0.20 29.67
N ASP A 120 -13.10 0.04 28.49
CA ASP A 120 -12.29 1.23 28.23
C ASP A 120 -13.14 2.51 28.24
N LEU A 121 -14.36 2.48 27.68
CA LEU A 121 -15.29 3.62 27.73
C LEU A 121 -15.74 3.94 29.16
N GLU A 122 -16.08 2.92 29.95
CA GLU A 122 -16.46 3.06 31.36
C GLU A 122 -15.31 3.60 32.21
N LYS A 123 -14.07 3.18 31.93
CA LYS A 123 -12.87 3.67 32.61
C LYS A 123 -12.64 5.16 32.36
N VAL A 124 -12.94 5.66 31.16
CA VAL A 124 -12.88 7.11 30.87
C VAL A 124 -13.97 7.85 31.63
N GLY A 125 -15.15 7.25 31.79
CA GLY A 125 -16.25 7.78 32.60
C GLY A 125 -16.91 9.04 32.04
N PHE A 126 -16.66 9.37 30.76
CA PHE A 126 -17.23 10.55 30.09
C PHE A 126 -18.65 10.30 29.58
N LEU A 127 -18.95 9.07 29.14
CA LEU A 127 -20.24 8.70 28.55
C LEU A 127 -21.22 8.17 29.60
N LEU A 128 -22.49 8.50 29.43
CA LEU A 128 -23.59 7.91 30.21
C LEU A 128 -23.80 6.43 29.82
N PRO A 129 -24.37 5.60 30.70
CA PRO A 129 -24.68 4.20 30.38
C PRO A 129 -25.55 4.06 29.12
N GLU A 130 -26.48 4.99 28.90
CA GLU A 130 -27.30 5.10 27.69
C GLU A 130 -26.46 5.32 26.43
N GLU A 131 -25.48 6.21 26.50
CA GLU A 131 -24.59 6.54 25.37
C GLU A 131 -23.64 5.39 25.05
N ILE A 132 -23.16 4.67 26.07
CA ILE A 132 -22.35 3.47 25.88
C ILE A 132 -23.16 2.40 25.12
N ARG A 133 -24.44 2.21 25.46
CA ARG A 133 -25.33 1.32 24.69
C ARG A 133 -25.49 1.80 23.25
N LEU A 134 -25.64 3.11 23.04
CA LEU A 134 -25.76 3.69 21.70
C LEU A 134 -24.51 3.44 20.85
N VAL A 135 -23.32 3.62 21.43
CA VAL A 135 -22.05 3.33 20.77
C VAL A 135 -21.98 1.87 20.33
N GLY A 136 -22.37 0.93 21.20
CA GLY A 136 -22.43 -0.49 20.85
C GLY A 136 -23.35 -0.76 19.65
N HIS A 137 -24.50 -0.11 19.60
CA HIS A 137 -25.41 -0.21 18.46
C HIS A 137 -24.82 0.37 17.16
N ILE A 138 -24.21 1.56 17.22
CA ILE A 138 -23.57 2.20 16.07
C ILE A 138 -22.42 1.35 15.53
N LEU A 139 -21.57 0.81 16.42
CA LEU A 139 -20.47 -0.05 16.02
C LEU A 139 -20.96 -1.34 15.38
N LYS A 140 -22.03 -1.94 15.91
CA LYS A 140 -22.66 -3.12 15.30
C LYS A 140 -23.20 -2.80 13.92
N SER A 141 -23.97 -1.72 13.76
CA SER A 141 -24.56 -1.34 12.46
C SER A 141 -23.50 -1.04 11.40
N ASN A 142 -22.31 -0.59 11.82
CA ASN A 142 -21.18 -0.28 10.93
C ASN A 142 -20.07 -1.35 10.99
N GLU A 143 -20.36 -2.57 11.47
CA GLU A 143 -19.31 -3.55 11.77
C GLU A 143 -18.48 -3.94 10.55
N MET A 144 -19.07 -3.90 9.36
CA MET A 144 -18.39 -4.21 8.09
C MET A 144 -17.36 -3.16 7.67
N GLY A 145 -17.47 -1.93 8.19
CA GLY A 145 -16.51 -0.87 7.96
C GLY A 145 -15.30 -0.92 8.90
N ILE A 146 -15.37 -1.72 9.96
CA ILE A 146 -14.31 -1.88 10.94
C ILE A 146 -13.54 -3.16 10.61
N ALA A 147 -12.21 -3.07 10.61
CA ALA A 147 -11.32 -4.20 10.40
C ALA A 147 -10.61 -4.52 11.73
N TRP A 148 -10.77 -5.76 12.19
CA TRP A 148 -10.11 -6.28 13.38
C TRP A 148 -8.87 -7.11 13.05
N ASN A 149 -8.81 -7.62 11.83
CA ASN A 149 -7.66 -8.28 11.26
C ASN A 149 -7.40 -7.75 9.85
N ASP A 150 -6.25 -8.13 9.28
CA ASP A 150 -5.87 -7.69 7.94
C ASP A 150 -6.70 -8.35 6.82
N GLU A 151 -7.51 -9.37 7.12
CA GLU A 151 -8.42 -10.03 6.16
C GLU A 151 -9.71 -9.23 5.98
N GLU A 152 -10.15 -8.53 7.03
CA GLU A 152 -11.36 -7.71 7.06
C GLU A 152 -11.15 -6.31 6.46
N LYS A 153 -9.91 -5.96 6.10
CA LYS A 153 -9.58 -4.66 5.50
C LYS A 153 -10.34 -4.46 4.18
N GLY A 154 -10.89 -3.26 4.00
CA GLY A 154 -11.54 -2.87 2.76
C GLY A 154 -10.55 -2.54 1.64
N GLN A 155 -11.03 -2.60 0.40
CA GLN A 155 -10.41 -1.96 -0.75
C GLN A 155 -11.33 -0.84 -1.25
N PHE A 156 -10.75 0.21 -1.82
CA PHE A 156 -11.56 1.22 -2.49
C PHE A 156 -12.22 0.62 -3.72
N ARG A 157 -13.49 0.95 -3.93
CA ARG A 157 -14.22 0.55 -5.13
C ARG A 157 -13.65 1.31 -6.34
N GLU A 158 -13.53 0.62 -7.47
CA GLU A 158 -12.95 1.18 -8.71
C GLU A 158 -13.82 2.28 -9.34
N ASP A 159 -15.13 2.29 -9.05
CA ASP A 159 -16.06 3.31 -9.51
C ASP A 159 -15.88 4.66 -8.80
N TYR A 160 -15.34 4.65 -7.58
CA TYR A 160 -14.91 5.86 -6.86
C TYR A 160 -13.53 6.33 -7.30
N PHE A 161 -12.60 5.38 -7.47
CA PHE A 161 -11.22 5.63 -7.84
C PHE A 161 -10.78 4.66 -8.93
N GLU A 162 -10.59 5.19 -10.13
CA GLU A 162 -10.03 4.40 -11.22
C GLU A 162 -8.59 3.95 -10.88
N PRO A 163 -8.14 2.80 -11.42
CA PRO A 163 -6.77 2.34 -11.24
C PRO A 163 -5.75 3.42 -11.61
N VAL A 164 -4.79 3.65 -10.70
CA VAL A 164 -3.78 4.69 -10.88
C VAL A 164 -2.89 4.36 -12.08
N ARG A 165 -2.79 5.32 -13.01
CA ARG A 165 -1.89 5.26 -14.16
C ARG A 165 -0.64 6.08 -13.84
N PHE A 166 0.53 5.47 -13.95
CA PHE A 166 1.80 6.16 -13.76
C PHE A 166 2.32 6.70 -15.11
N PRO A 167 2.56 8.03 -15.25
CA PRO A 167 3.24 8.54 -16.44
C PRO A 167 4.68 8.01 -16.45
N THR A 168 5.07 7.37 -17.54
CA THR A 168 6.44 6.89 -17.73
C THR A 168 7.07 7.58 -18.94
N VAL A 169 8.34 7.96 -18.81
CA VAL A 169 9.19 8.44 -19.90
C VAL A 169 9.90 7.23 -20.51
N PRO A 170 10.24 7.20 -21.81
CA PRO A 170 11.08 6.13 -22.36
C PRO A 170 12.35 5.90 -21.51
N HIS A 171 12.49 4.71 -20.95
CA HIS A 171 13.62 4.36 -20.09
C HIS A 171 13.91 2.86 -20.14
N VAL A 172 15.12 2.52 -19.70
CA VAL A 172 15.52 1.13 -19.49
C VAL A 172 14.97 0.67 -18.13
N PRO A 173 14.24 -0.45 -18.04
CA PRO A 173 13.73 -0.96 -16.77
C PRO A 173 14.84 -1.17 -15.74
N TRP A 174 14.56 -0.77 -14.50
CA TRP A 174 15.54 -0.83 -13.42
C TRP A 174 15.61 -2.25 -12.84
N VAL A 175 16.77 -2.91 -12.97
CA VAL A 175 16.98 -4.27 -12.45
C VAL A 175 18.13 -4.26 -11.44
N GLU A 176 17.80 -4.40 -10.17
CA GLU A 176 18.78 -4.52 -9.09
C GLU A 176 18.73 -5.88 -8.41
N LYS A 177 19.92 -6.32 -7.97
CA LYS A 177 20.07 -7.53 -7.15
C LYS A 177 19.67 -7.26 -5.71
N ASN A 178 18.77 -8.07 -5.16
CA ASN A 178 18.33 -7.96 -3.77
C ASN A 178 19.50 -8.15 -2.79
N MET A 179 19.41 -7.48 -1.64
CA MET A 179 20.34 -7.70 -0.52
C MET A 179 20.13 -9.09 0.08
N ARG A 180 21.20 -9.64 0.68
CA ARG A 180 21.11 -10.92 1.38
C ARG A 180 20.22 -10.75 2.62
N ILE A 181 19.27 -11.67 2.79
CA ILE A 181 18.37 -11.68 3.95
C ILE A 181 19.14 -12.24 5.15
N PRO A 182 19.12 -11.58 6.32
CA PRO A 182 19.70 -12.12 7.54
C PRO A 182 19.03 -13.46 7.92
N PRO A 183 19.79 -14.52 8.24
CA PRO A 183 19.21 -15.84 8.52
C PRO A 183 18.16 -15.84 9.64
N GLY A 184 18.39 -15.09 10.72
CA GLY A 184 17.46 -15.02 11.85
C GLY A 184 16.12 -14.33 11.57
N LEU A 185 15.97 -13.69 10.40
CA LEU A 185 14.72 -13.05 9.96
C LEU A 185 14.02 -13.81 8.84
N TYR A 186 14.62 -14.87 8.31
CA TYR A 186 14.16 -15.56 7.11
C TYR A 186 12.75 -16.13 7.28
N ASP A 187 12.52 -16.94 8.32
CA ASP A 187 11.23 -17.60 8.53
C ASP A 187 10.10 -16.60 8.79
N LYS A 188 10.39 -15.55 9.58
CA LYS A 188 9.43 -14.46 9.85
C LYS A 188 9.05 -13.72 8.58
N LEU A 189 10.03 -13.45 7.73
CA LEU A 189 9.82 -12.80 6.45
C LEU A 189 8.99 -13.67 5.49
N VAL A 190 9.28 -14.97 5.40
CA VAL A 190 8.53 -15.89 4.55
C VAL A 190 7.07 -15.95 5.00
N ALA A 191 6.81 -16.06 6.30
CA ALA A 191 5.46 -16.03 6.85
C ALA A 191 4.73 -14.72 6.52
N GLU A 192 5.40 -13.56 6.66
CA GLU A 192 4.81 -12.26 6.34
C GLU A 192 4.55 -12.08 4.83
N LEU A 193 5.44 -12.56 3.98
CA LEU A 193 5.23 -12.53 2.53
C LEU A 193 4.05 -13.41 2.12
N GLN A 194 3.94 -14.62 2.68
CA GLN A 194 2.81 -15.50 2.43
C GLN A 194 1.49 -14.86 2.87
N ARG A 195 1.47 -14.30 4.08
CA ARG A 195 0.32 -13.55 4.61
C ARG A 195 -0.12 -12.42 3.68
N LYS A 196 0.82 -11.65 3.13
CA LYS A 196 0.54 -10.57 2.17
C LYS A 196 0.03 -11.08 0.81
N ILE A 197 0.48 -12.26 0.38
CA ILE A 197 -0.03 -12.91 -0.83
C ILE A 197 -1.46 -13.39 -0.60
N ASP A 198 -1.73 -14.05 0.52
CA ASP A 198 -3.06 -14.55 0.88
C ASP A 198 -4.08 -13.40 1.02
N MET A 199 -3.63 -12.25 1.55
CA MET A 199 -4.40 -11.00 1.62
C MET A 199 -4.59 -10.27 0.28
N GLY A 200 -3.99 -10.77 -0.82
CA GLY A 200 -4.04 -10.12 -2.13
C GLY A 200 -3.31 -8.77 -2.23
N VAL A 201 -2.40 -8.46 -1.30
CA VAL A 201 -1.55 -7.25 -1.38
C VAL A 201 -0.40 -7.44 -2.36
N LEU A 202 0.15 -8.65 -2.35
CA LEU A 202 1.24 -9.04 -3.23
C LEU A 202 0.74 -10.12 -4.18
N GLU A 203 1.13 -9.98 -5.44
CA GLU A 203 0.88 -10.97 -6.47
C GLU A 203 2.20 -11.40 -7.12
N PRO A 204 2.35 -12.69 -7.48
CA PRO A 204 3.43 -13.12 -8.34
C PRO A 204 3.35 -12.40 -9.69
N SER A 205 4.45 -11.79 -10.12
CA SER A 205 4.50 -11.07 -11.40
C SER A 205 5.78 -11.39 -12.16
N ASN A 206 5.70 -11.33 -13.49
CA ASN A 206 6.87 -11.40 -14.38
C ASN A 206 7.16 -10.01 -14.94
N SER A 207 7.87 -9.20 -14.14
CA SER A 207 8.18 -7.81 -14.47
C SER A 207 9.63 -7.64 -14.88
N SER A 208 9.88 -6.75 -15.85
CA SER A 208 11.24 -6.28 -16.17
C SER A 208 11.81 -5.35 -15.10
N TYR A 209 11.01 -4.90 -14.14
CA TYR A 209 11.45 -4.08 -13.01
C TYR A 209 11.74 -4.95 -11.79
N ARG A 210 12.87 -4.66 -11.12
CA ARG A 210 13.24 -5.28 -9.84
C ARG A 210 13.99 -4.28 -8.98
N SER A 211 13.35 -3.82 -7.91
CA SER A 211 13.97 -2.92 -6.92
C SER A 211 14.59 -3.69 -5.75
N ARG A 212 15.69 -3.17 -5.19
CA ARG A 212 16.23 -3.66 -3.92
C ARG A 212 15.27 -3.38 -2.77
N TRP A 213 15.18 -4.33 -1.85
CA TRP A 213 14.48 -4.17 -0.58
C TRP A 213 15.27 -4.81 0.56
N PHE A 214 14.95 -4.42 1.79
CA PHE A 214 15.53 -4.93 3.03
C PHE A 214 14.44 -5.12 4.08
N VAL A 215 14.73 -5.96 5.08
CA VAL A 215 13.83 -6.23 6.19
C VAL A 215 14.20 -5.33 7.37
N VAL A 216 13.19 -4.71 7.97
CA VAL A 216 13.33 -3.97 9.22
C VAL A 216 12.45 -4.65 10.26
N PRO A 217 13.03 -5.23 11.34
CA PRO A 217 12.23 -5.76 12.43
C PRO A 217 11.54 -4.60 13.14
N LYS A 218 10.20 -4.67 13.22
CA LYS A 218 9.43 -3.79 14.08
C LYS A 218 9.26 -4.45 15.44
N LYS A 219 9.14 -3.63 16.48
CA LYS A 219 8.70 -4.11 17.79
C LYS A 219 7.21 -4.42 17.68
N ASP A 220 6.79 -5.47 18.36
CA ASP A 220 5.37 -5.73 18.57
C ASP A 220 4.80 -4.54 19.36
N GLY A 221 3.74 -3.94 18.83
CA GLY A 221 3.09 -2.74 19.37
C GLY A 221 2.27 -3.05 20.61
#